data_AF-A0A7S1EXV4-F1
#
_entry.id   AF-A0A7S1EXV4-F1
#
_cell.length_a   1.000
_cell.length_b   1.000
_cell.length_c   1.000
_cell.angle_alpha   90.00
_cell.angle_beta   90.00
_cell.angle_gamma   90.00
#
_symmetry.space_group_name_H-M   'P 1'
#
loop_
_entity.id
_entity.type
_entity.pdbx_description
1 polymer ?
#
loop_
_entity_poly.entity_id
_entity_poly.type
_entity_poly.pdbx_seq_one_letter_code
_entity_poly.pdbx_strand_id
1 'polypeptide(L)'
;MRRDVAMFVCTFCLSAAFIEDIFEQAFGGGGGGGGFQFQMGGDMFGRGNRKKVPQWPRGYSDKVAKEFNWLKGTEWNWNNWRNVKFEKDGSFDAPTPDCSRGQCKWSANKGKVFIMWGEAGVHELQIEGGPGGQGKKMSGFRVQDRDKCFATFVKIFDHEAAELDKDLYDILGLQDDADEAQIKKVYRKLSVKYHPDKNPDEESRRIFNEVRDAYEILNDPDKKILYDTGGMEAVKGMDKGTVQRGDDIESLLHVTLEDLYNSAATTAAYSRRIVCRGCRVKPDSPKCRGCSRCPNEVRTVHRQVGAGMYIQQQEEVASKEKCKSEDTVIDVQVEKGMREGEKLTFPRMSEQRPGMIPGDVALTLRTEKHRRFKRRGDDLHIETKITLREALLGWTQTIKHLDGHTVEFSTESVTSPFQVIKLEGEGMPLRDDPS
;
A
#
# COMPACT_ATOMS: atom_id res chain seq x y z
N MET A 1 -16.05 -6.51 43.79
CA MET A 1 -16.15 -5.62 44.97
C MET A 1 -16.07 -4.19 44.47
N ARG A 2 -17.20 -3.48 44.44
CA ARG A 2 -17.30 -2.12 43.88
C ARG A 2 -16.96 -1.07 44.96
N ARG A 3 -16.36 0.05 44.57
CA ARG A 3 -15.85 1.11 45.46
C ARG A 3 -16.49 2.47 45.16
N ASP A 4 -16.15 3.42 46.04
CA ASP A 4 -16.89 4.62 46.42
C ASP A 4 -16.89 5.78 45.41
N VAL A 5 -18.08 6.33 45.16
CA VAL A 5 -18.28 7.68 44.60
C VAL A 5 -17.90 8.75 45.62
N ALA A 6 -17.22 9.84 45.25
CA ALA A 6 -16.97 10.95 46.18
C ALA A 6 -17.50 12.29 45.62
N MET A 7 -18.42 12.96 46.32
CA MET A 7 -18.92 14.28 45.90
C MET A 7 -18.16 15.43 46.54
N PHE A 8 -17.75 16.43 45.76
CA PHE A 8 -17.27 17.71 46.26
C PHE A 8 -18.26 18.80 45.83
N VAL A 9 -18.52 19.77 46.71
CA VAL A 9 -19.43 20.91 46.45
C VAL A 9 -18.65 22.20 46.54
N CYS A 10 -18.29 22.86 45.43
CA CYS A 10 -17.83 24.26 45.49
C CYS A 10 -18.50 25.16 44.46
N THR A 11 -18.79 26.37 44.92
CA THR A 11 -19.46 27.44 44.18
C THR A 11 -18.43 28.46 43.69
N PHE A 12 -18.53 28.78 42.40
CA PHE A 12 -18.11 29.99 41.67
C PHE A 12 -16.99 30.88 42.23
N CYS A 13 -15.97 31.11 41.40
CA CYS A 13 -15.33 32.42 41.29
C CYS A 13 -15.22 32.81 39.80
N LEU A 14 -15.68 34.03 39.50
CA LEU A 14 -15.79 34.66 38.19
C LEU A 14 -14.55 35.49 37.84
N SER A 15 -14.31 35.63 36.53
CA SER A 15 -13.54 36.68 35.82
C SER A 15 -12.01 36.61 35.95
N ALA A 16 -11.20 37.01 34.96
CA ALA A 16 -11.42 37.80 33.75
C ALA A 16 -10.45 37.38 32.63
N ALA A 17 -10.85 37.63 31.38
CA ALA A 17 -9.98 37.62 30.21
C ALA A 17 -9.21 38.94 30.12
N PHE A 18 -7.97 38.92 29.60
CA PHE A 18 -7.36 40.08 28.95
C PHE A 18 -6.40 39.62 27.85
N ILE A 19 -6.36 40.44 26.80
CA ILE A 19 -5.80 40.24 25.45
C ILE A 19 -4.53 41.12 25.28
N GLU A 20 -3.76 40.81 24.21
CA GLU A 20 -2.71 41.56 23.50
C GLU A 20 -1.29 41.50 24.09
N ASP A 21 -0.22 41.05 23.39
CA ASP A 21 0.36 41.27 22.04
C ASP A 21 1.59 42.18 22.17
N ILE A 22 2.81 41.64 21.95
CA ILE A 22 4.03 42.43 21.71
C ILE A 22 4.96 41.72 20.71
N PHE A 23 5.01 42.38 19.56
CA PHE A 23 5.99 42.56 18.50
C PHE A 23 7.49 42.22 18.67
N GLU A 24 8.07 41.90 17.51
CA GLU A 24 9.47 41.84 17.08
C GLU A 24 10.46 42.81 17.77
N GLN A 25 11.69 42.36 18.03
CA GLN A 25 12.93 42.90 17.43
C GLN A 25 14.20 42.29 18.05
N ALA A 26 14.93 41.51 17.26
CA ALA A 26 16.39 41.27 17.26
C ALA A 26 16.57 40.10 16.27
N PHE A 27 17.06 40.27 15.04
CA PHE A 27 18.39 40.78 14.70
C PHE A 27 18.35 41.43 13.31
N GLY A 28 18.68 42.72 13.27
CA GLY A 28 19.13 43.41 12.07
C GLY A 28 20.66 43.42 12.01
N GLY A 29 21.18 43.26 10.79
CA GLY A 29 22.60 43.37 10.42
C GLY A 29 22.90 42.36 9.31
N GLY A 30 23.03 42.67 8.03
CA GLY A 30 23.50 43.90 7.40
C GLY A 30 24.97 43.71 6.97
N GLY A 31 25.22 43.53 5.67
CA GLY A 31 26.53 43.81 5.08
C GLY A 31 27.05 42.87 3.99
N GLY A 32 27.18 43.41 2.77
CA GLY A 32 28.24 43.11 1.78
C GLY A 32 28.01 41.85 0.93
N GLY A 33 27.85 41.91 -0.39
CA GLY A 33 28.60 42.74 -1.35
C GLY A 33 29.76 41.93 -1.91
N GLY A 34 29.51 41.18 -3.00
CA GLY A 34 30.52 40.33 -3.64
C GLY A 34 29.97 39.62 -4.87
N GLY A 35 29.66 40.37 -5.92
CA GLY A 35 29.35 39.83 -7.23
C GLY A 35 30.58 39.19 -7.85
N PHE A 36 30.75 37.88 -7.68
CA PHE A 36 31.64 37.07 -8.49
C PHE A 36 30.86 36.55 -9.71
N GLN A 37 31.05 37.26 -10.82
CA GLN A 37 30.63 36.86 -12.14
C GLN A 37 31.48 35.66 -12.59
N PHE A 38 30.98 34.45 -12.34
CA PHE A 38 31.52 33.25 -12.99
C PHE A 38 31.16 33.32 -14.47
N GLN A 39 32.14 33.75 -15.26
CA GLN A 39 32.17 33.57 -16.70
C GLN A 39 32.25 32.07 -16.98
N MET A 40 31.09 31.40 -17.07
CA MET A 40 31.04 30.06 -17.62
C MET A 40 31.53 30.14 -19.07
N GLY A 41 32.72 29.58 -19.29
CA GLY A 41 33.21 29.28 -20.62
C GLY A 41 32.13 28.52 -21.37
N GLY A 42 31.78 29.02 -22.54
CA GLY A 42 30.92 28.31 -23.46
C GLY A 42 31.60 27.02 -23.85
N ASP A 43 31.23 25.93 -23.19
CA ASP A 43 31.51 24.60 -23.66
C ASP A 43 30.85 24.45 -25.03
N MET A 44 31.71 24.29 -26.02
CA MET A 44 31.35 23.91 -27.37
C MET A 44 30.38 22.74 -27.28
N PHE A 45 29.13 22.96 -27.70
CA PHE A 45 28.23 21.89 -28.08
C PHE A 45 28.86 21.18 -29.29
N GLY A 46 29.73 20.22 -29.00
CA GLY A 46 30.01 19.13 -29.89
C GLY A 46 28.66 18.52 -30.25
N ARG A 47 28.30 18.61 -31.54
CA ARG A 47 27.15 17.92 -32.11
C ARG A 47 27.40 16.42 -31.98
N GLY A 48 27.16 15.90 -30.78
CA GLY A 48 26.99 14.49 -30.52
C GLY A 48 25.81 14.05 -31.36
N ASN A 49 26.13 13.32 -32.42
CA ASN A 49 25.19 12.72 -33.36
C ASN A 49 24.14 11.96 -32.53
N ARG A 50 22.94 12.53 -32.32
CA ARG A 50 21.82 11.82 -31.71
C ARG A 50 21.62 10.58 -32.56
N LYS A 51 21.97 9.40 -32.03
CA LYS A 51 21.79 8.11 -32.71
C LYS A 51 20.34 8.09 -33.21
N LYS A 52 20.13 8.20 -34.52
CA LYS A 52 18.79 8.11 -35.11
C LYS A 52 18.28 6.71 -34.79
N VAL A 53 17.26 6.63 -33.94
CA VAL A 53 16.56 5.37 -33.66
C VAL A 53 16.02 4.86 -35.01
N PRO A 54 16.31 3.61 -35.42
CA PRO A 54 15.78 3.05 -36.66
C PRO A 54 14.26 3.11 -36.65
N GLN A 55 13.69 3.70 -37.69
CA GLN A 55 12.25 3.79 -37.91
C GLN A 55 11.83 2.70 -38.89
N TRP A 56 10.71 2.04 -38.64
CA TRP A 56 10.17 1.04 -39.56
C TRP A 56 9.80 1.65 -40.91
N PRO A 57 9.97 0.90 -42.01
CA PRO A 57 9.39 1.26 -43.30
C PRO A 57 7.87 1.44 -43.19
N ARG A 58 7.28 2.27 -44.08
CA ARG A 58 5.83 2.53 -44.10
C ARG A 58 5.06 1.21 -44.21
N GLY A 59 4.14 0.95 -43.28
CA GLY A 59 3.30 -0.26 -43.25
C GLY A 59 3.60 -1.22 -42.09
N TYR A 60 4.73 -1.04 -41.39
CA TYR A 60 5.10 -1.84 -40.22
C TYR A 60 4.95 -1.02 -38.93
N SER A 61 4.65 -1.69 -37.82
CA SER A 61 4.45 -1.07 -36.51
C SER A 61 5.55 -1.52 -35.54
N ASP A 62 5.98 -0.63 -34.64
CA ASP A 62 6.86 -0.97 -33.51
C ASP A 62 6.13 -1.79 -32.42
N LYS A 63 4.79 -1.93 -32.48
CA LYS A 63 4.03 -2.60 -31.42
C LYS A 63 3.99 -4.12 -31.62
N VAL A 64 4.30 -4.86 -30.55
CA VAL A 64 4.11 -6.30 -30.46
C VAL A 64 2.68 -6.59 -29.98
N ALA A 65 1.92 -7.37 -30.74
CA ALA A 65 0.57 -7.80 -30.35
C ALA A 65 0.64 -8.79 -29.16
N LYS A 66 -0.38 -8.77 -28.30
CA LYS A 66 -0.42 -9.55 -27.05
C LYS A 66 -0.20 -11.05 -27.28
N GLU A 67 -0.68 -11.58 -28.40
CA GLU A 67 -0.52 -12.97 -28.83
C GLU A 67 0.94 -13.40 -29.08
N PHE A 68 1.87 -12.44 -29.25
CA PHE A 68 3.29 -12.66 -29.48
C PHE A 68 4.19 -12.26 -28.31
N ASN A 69 3.61 -11.88 -27.17
CA ASN A 69 4.41 -11.50 -25.99
C ASN A 69 5.34 -12.62 -25.52
N TRP A 70 4.99 -13.88 -25.75
CA TRP A 70 5.80 -15.04 -25.42
C TRP A 70 7.12 -15.14 -26.22
N LEU A 71 7.30 -14.36 -27.30
CA LEU A 71 8.58 -14.28 -28.01
C LEU A 71 9.61 -13.44 -27.25
N LYS A 72 9.20 -12.59 -26.31
CA LYS A 72 10.12 -11.78 -25.50
C LYS A 72 10.98 -12.68 -24.60
N GLY A 73 12.28 -12.45 -24.55
CA GLY A 73 13.22 -13.24 -23.72
C GLY A 73 13.54 -14.63 -24.27
N THR A 74 13.32 -14.85 -25.57
CA THR A 74 13.55 -16.15 -26.22
C THR A 74 14.79 -16.13 -27.12
N GLU A 75 15.52 -17.24 -27.11
CA GLU A 75 16.68 -17.49 -27.95
C GLU A 75 16.30 -18.48 -29.06
N TRP A 76 16.64 -18.12 -30.30
CA TRP A 76 16.33 -18.87 -31.49
C TRP A 76 17.57 -19.10 -32.32
N ASN A 77 17.68 -20.26 -32.94
CA ASN A 77 18.74 -20.56 -33.88
C ASN A 77 18.29 -20.19 -35.30
N TRP A 78 18.98 -19.21 -35.89
CA TRP A 78 18.71 -18.65 -37.20
C TRP A 78 19.49 -19.37 -38.31
N ASN A 79 18.77 -19.87 -39.31
CA ASN A 79 19.30 -20.58 -40.49
C ASN A 79 20.31 -21.70 -40.15
N ASN A 80 20.19 -22.36 -39.00
CA ASN A 80 21.16 -23.36 -38.51
C ASN A 80 22.59 -22.81 -38.35
N TRP A 81 22.74 -21.49 -38.20
CA TRP A 81 24.04 -20.84 -38.20
C TRP A 81 24.37 -20.17 -36.86
N ARG A 82 23.46 -19.32 -36.36
CA ARG A 82 23.72 -18.52 -35.16
C ARG A 82 22.49 -18.38 -34.29
N ASN A 83 22.70 -18.15 -33.01
CA ASN A 83 21.60 -17.83 -32.10
C ASN A 83 21.31 -16.33 -32.13
N VAL A 84 20.03 -16.01 -32.12
CA VAL A 84 19.48 -14.65 -32.06
C VAL A 84 18.52 -14.56 -30.89
N LYS A 85 18.39 -13.37 -30.32
CA LYS A 85 17.57 -13.13 -29.14
C LYS A 85 16.55 -12.03 -29.39
N PHE A 86 15.35 -12.28 -28.89
CA PHE A 86 14.26 -11.32 -28.93
C PHE A 86 14.16 -10.64 -27.56
N GLU A 87 14.57 -9.39 -27.46
CA GLU A 87 14.60 -8.64 -26.18
C GLU A 87 13.24 -8.00 -25.84
N LYS A 88 13.06 -7.62 -24.57
CA LYS A 88 11.80 -7.07 -24.02
C LYS A 88 11.45 -5.69 -24.57
N ASP A 89 12.47 -4.89 -24.86
CA ASP A 89 12.37 -3.52 -25.35
C ASP A 89 12.06 -3.45 -26.86
N GLY A 90 11.88 -4.61 -27.52
CA GLY A 90 11.70 -4.72 -28.96
C GLY A 90 13.02 -4.68 -29.74
N SER A 91 14.17 -4.70 -29.04
CA SER A 91 15.45 -4.88 -29.70
C SER A 91 15.68 -6.35 -30.07
N PHE A 92 16.38 -6.55 -31.18
CA PHE A 92 16.74 -7.86 -31.68
C PHE A 92 18.26 -7.99 -31.59
N ASP A 93 18.73 -8.86 -30.71
CA ASP A 93 20.16 -9.10 -30.55
C ASP A 93 20.57 -10.26 -31.47
N ALA A 94 21.53 -9.95 -32.33
CA ALA A 94 22.21 -10.93 -33.14
C ALA A 94 23.71 -10.66 -33.07
N PRO A 95 24.55 -11.71 -33.08
CA PRO A 95 26.00 -11.59 -33.06
C PRO A 95 26.55 -11.12 -34.42
N THR A 96 26.07 -9.97 -34.91
CA THR A 96 26.56 -9.28 -36.11
C THR A 96 26.93 -7.83 -35.76
N PRO A 97 27.98 -7.26 -36.38
CA PRO A 97 28.39 -5.87 -36.14
C PRO A 97 27.28 -4.84 -36.34
N ASP A 98 26.28 -5.16 -37.18
CA ASP A 98 25.15 -4.31 -37.52
C ASP A 98 24.17 -4.14 -36.35
N CYS A 99 23.92 -5.21 -35.58
CA CYS A 99 23.01 -5.16 -34.44
C CYS A 99 23.65 -4.52 -33.21
N SER A 100 24.99 -4.56 -33.08
CA SER A 100 25.74 -3.97 -31.96
C SER A 100 25.58 -2.44 -31.85
N ARG A 101 25.09 -1.79 -32.92
CA ARG A 101 24.82 -0.33 -32.95
C ARG A 101 23.38 0.04 -32.63
N GLY A 102 22.54 -0.91 -32.20
CA GLY A 102 21.12 -0.68 -31.88
C GLY A 102 20.25 -0.50 -33.14
N GLN A 103 20.68 -1.07 -34.26
CA GLN A 103 19.96 -0.98 -35.54
C GLN A 103 18.99 -2.13 -35.79
N CYS A 104 18.94 -3.10 -34.87
CA CYS A 104 18.11 -4.27 -35.01
C CYS A 104 16.91 -4.22 -34.07
N LYS A 105 15.72 -4.39 -34.66
CA LYS A 105 14.44 -4.36 -33.96
C LYS A 105 13.58 -5.49 -34.44
N TRP A 106 12.68 -5.94 -33.57
CA TRP A 106 11.62 -6.86 -33.96
C TRP A 106 10.26 -6.33 -33.55
N SER A 107 9.24 -6.75 -34.29
CA SER A 107 7.85 -6.55 -33.94
C SER A 107 7.03 -7.74 -34.41
N ALA A 108 5.81 -7.89 -33.90
CA ALA A 108 4.95 -8.98 -34.33
C ALA A 108 3.49 -8.54 -34.28
N ASN A 109 2.78 -8.70 -35.40
CA ASN A 109 1.37 -8.39 -35.51
C ASN A 109 0.71 -9.24 -36.61
N LYS A 110 -0.62 -9.40 -36.53
CA LYS A 110 -1.44 -10.04 -37.58
C LYS A 110 -0.91 -11.42 -38.01
N GLY A 111 -0.49 -12.26 -37.06
CA GLY A 111 0.00 -13.62 -37.40
C GLY A 111 1.46 -13.69 -37.88
N LYS A 112 2.20 -12.57 -37.95
CA LYS A 112 3.54 -12.48 -38.53
C LYS A 112 4.54 -11.81 -37.59
N VAL A 113 5.81 -12.21 -37.70
CA VAL A 113 6.95 -11.63 -36.98
C VAL A 113 7.83 -10.89 -37.98
N PHE A 114 8.14 -9.64 -37.67
CA PHE A 114 8.95 -8.75 -38.48
C PHE A 114 10.26 -8.47 -37.77
N ILE A 115 11.38 -8.58 -38.49
CA ILE A 115 12.71 -8.32 -37.94
C ILE A 115 13.42 -7.36 -38.87
N MET A 116 13.74 -6.17 -38.37
CA MET A 116 14.63 -5.24 -39.04
C MET A 116 16.06 -5.58 -38.64
N TRP A 117 16.85 -6.06 -39.61
CA TRP A 117 18.20 -6.53 -39.36
C TRP A 117 19.23 -5.58 -39.95
N GLY A 118 19.38 -4.40 -39.36
CA GLY A 118 20.35 -3.40 -39.80
C GLY A 118 20.33 -3.18 -41.31
N GLU A 119 21.49 -3.32 -41.97
CA GLU A 119 21.65 -3.16 -43.42
C GLU A 119 21.07 -4.33 -44.25
N ALA A 120 20.84 -5.50 -43.64
CA ALA A 120 20.24 -6.65 -44.32
C ALA A 120 18.74 -6.48 -44.58
N GLY A 121 18.11 -5.44 -44.03
CA GLY A 121 16.71 -5.09 -44.30
C GLY A 121 15.69 -5.86 -43.47
N VAL A 122 14.44 -5.81 -43.90
CA VAL A 122 13.30 -6.39 -43.17
C VAL A 122 13.09 -7.85 -43.54
N HIS A 123 12.92 -8.69 -42.52
CA HIS A 123 12.57 -10.09 -42.63
C HIS A 123 11.13 -10.28 -42.15
N GLU A 124 10.36 -11.04 -42.91
CA GLU A 124 8.96 -11.37 -42.58
C GLU A 124 8.86 -12.87 -42.38
N LEU A 125 8.46 -13.27 -41.17
CA LEU A 125 8.37 -14.66 -40.73
C LEU A 125 6.95 -15.00 -40.29
N GLN A 126 6.58 -16.25 -40.50
CA GLN A 126 5.36 -16.86 -40.00
C GLN A 126 5.71 -17.99 -39.03
N ILE A 127 4.91 -18.14 -37.99
CA ILE A 127 5.13 -19.17 -36.97
C ILE A 127 4.39 -20.44 -37.39
N GLU A 128 5.11 -21.56 -37.39
CA GLU A 128 4.54 -22.89 -37.64
C GLU A 128 4.24 -23.55 -36.27
N GLY A 129 2.95 -23.70 -35.94
CA GLY A 129 2.45 -24.37 -34.71
C GLY A 129 1.62 -23.49 -33.75
N GLY A 130 0.77 -24.13 -32.93
CA GLY A 130 -0.14 -23.50 -31.95
C GLY A 130 0.55 -22.81 -30.75
N PRO A 131 -0.19 -22.19 -29.81
CA PRO A 131 0.39 -21.44 -28.68
C PRO A 131 1.14 -22.37 -27.69
N GLY A 132 2.46 -22.15 -27.50
CA GLY A 132 3.33 -22.95 -26.59
C GLY A 132 4.76 -23.11 -27.11
N GLY A 133 5.77 -22.57 -26.43
CA GLY A 133 7.10 -22.26 -27.00
C GLY A 133 8.03 -23.42 -27.38
N GLN A 134 7.82 -24.65 -26.90
CA GLN A 134 8.78 -25.75 -27.13
C GLN A 134 8.60 -26.40 -28.51
N GLY A 135 9.70 -26.56 -29.26
CA GLY A 135 9.71 -27.21 -30.58
C GLY A 135 9.22 -26.36 -31.75
N LYS A 136 9.01 -25.05 -31.55
CA LYS A 136 8.52 -24.14 -32.60
C LYS A 136 9.58 -23.84 -33.67
N LYS A 137 9.09 -23.65 -34.90
CA LYS A 137 9.85 -23.13 -36.03
C LYS A 137 9.15 -21.91 -36.60
N MET A 138 9.94 -20.95 -37.06
CA MET A 138 9.47 -19.82 -37.84
C MET A 138 10.11 -19.90 -39.21
N SER A 139 9.34 -19.66 -40.26
CA SER A 139 9.81 -19.70 -41.63
C SER A 139 9.31 -18.46 -42.36
N GLY A 140 10.08 -17.98 -43.32
CA GLY A 140 9.71 -16.79 -44.07
C GLY A 140 10.80 -16.31 -45.01
N PHE A 141 10.77 -15.02 -45.33
CA PHE A 141 11.59 -14.46 -46.40
C PHE A 141 12.09 -13.06 -46.05
N ARG A 142 13.25 -12.73 -46.61
CA ARG A 142 13.77 -11.37 -46.63
C ARG A 142 13.02 -10.53 -47.67
N VAL A 143 12.49 -9.37 -47.28
CA VAL A 143 11.60 -8.57 -48.14
C VAL A 143 12.30 -8.06 -49.40
N GLN A 144 13.60 -7.77 -49.33
CA GLN A 144 14.38 -7.21 -50.43
C GLN A 144 14.65 -8.23 -51.55
N ASP A 145 15.22 -9.39 -51.20
CA ASP A 145 15.74 -10.36 -52.17
C ASP A 145 14.96 -11.69 -52.20
N ARG A 146 13.92 -11.83 -51.36
CA ARG A 146 13.15 -13.07 -51.16
C ARG A 146 13.96 -14.29 -50.71
N ASP A 147 15.11 -14.05 -50.09
CA ASP A 147 15.90 -15.14 -49.48
C ASP A 147 15.13 -15.82 -48.35
N LYS A 148 15.10 -17.16 -48.39
CA LYS A 148 14.45 -17.98 -47.37
C LYS A 148 15.19 -17.86 -46.04
N CYS A 149 14.43 -17.59 -44.99
CA CYS A 149 14.93 -17.53 -43.63
C CYS A 149 14.08 -18.44 -42.74
N PHE A 150 14.73 -19.17 -41.83
CA PHE A 150 14.06 -19.96 -40.83
C PHE A 150 14.73 -19.79 -39.47
N ALA A 151 13.95 -19.85 -38.40
CA ALA A 151 14.41 -19.79 -37.04
C ALA A 151 13.82 -20.96 -36.25
N THR A 152 14.65 -21.66 -35.47
CA THR A 152 14.23 -22.78 -34.63
C THR A 152 14.38 -22.41 -33.16
N PHE A 153 13.39 -22.73 -32.35
CA PHE A 153 13.41 -22.36 -30.92
C PHE A 153 14.52 -23.13 -30.18
N VAL A 154 15.33 -22.43 -29.39
CA VAL A 154 16.41 -23.03 -28.59
C VAL A 154 16.00 -23.11 -27.13
N LYS A 155 15.82 -21.96 -26.49
CA LYS A 155 15.47 -21.87 -25.07
C LYS A 155 14.88 -20.50 -24.73
N ILE A 156 14.21 -20.43 -23.59
CA ILE A 156 13.95 -19.16 -22.91
C ILE A 156 15.23 -18.84 -22.13
N PHE A 157 15.90 -17.73 -22.45
CA PHE A 157 17.13 -17.34 -21.73
C PHE A 157 16.85 -16.37 -20.59
N ASP A 158 15.68 -15.73 -20.62
CA ASP A 158 15.16 -14.92 -19.54
C ASP A 158 13.88 -15.59 -19.02
N HIS A 159 14.06 -16.62 -18.18
CA HIS A 159 12.95 -17.30 -17.48
C HIS A 159 12.11 -16.35 -16.63
N GLU A 160 12.65 -15.17 -16.27
CA GLU A 160 11.92 -14.15 -15.53
C GLU A 160 10.83 -13.50 -16.40
N ALA A 161 11.06 -13.33 -17.71
CA ALA A 161 10.19 -12.56 -18.60
C ALA A 161 8.84 -13.20 -18.94
N ALA A 162 8.78 -14.53 -19.03
CA ALA A 162 7.58 -15.24 -19.47
C ALA A 162 6.63 -15.61 -18.32
N GLU A 163 7.14 -15.67 -17.09
CA GLU A 163 6.34 -15.93 -15.88
C GLU A 163 5.90 -14.65 -15.14
N LEU A 164 6.49 -13.49 -15.44
CA LEU A 164 6.24 -12.22 -14.71
C LEU A 164 4.93 -11.48 -15.06
N ASP A 165 4.11 -11.94 -16.00
CA ASP A 165 2.97 -11.16 -16.51
C ASP A 165 1.60 -11.83 -16.31
N LYS A 166 1.54 -12.95 -15.58
CA LYS A 166 0.28 -13.52 -15.11
C LYS A 166 -0.04 -12.96 -13.73
N ASP A 167 -1.21 -12.35 -13.60
CA ASP A 167 -1.73 -11.90 -12.33
C ASP A 167 -2.02 -13.10 -11.41
N LEU A 168 -1.65 -13.04 -10.13
CA LEU A 168 -1.87 -14.14 -9.19
C LEU A 168 -3.36 -14.43 -8.97
N TYR A 169 -4.20 -13.39 -9.05
CA TYR A 169 -5.64 -13.57 -8.95
C TYR A 169 -6.18 -14.24 -10.22
N ASP A 170 -5.64 -13.91 -11.41
CA ASP A 170 -6.00 -14.59 -12.66
C ASP A 170 -5.63 -16.08 -12.61
N ILE A 171 -4.49 -16.46 -12.00
CA ILE A 171 -4.07 -17.85 -11.81
C ILE A 171 -5.10 -18.62 -10.97
N LEU A 172 -5.61 -18.00 -9.91
CA LEU A 172 -6.66 -18.58 -9.08
C LEU A 172 -8.07 -18.44 -9.70
N GLY A 173 -8.24 -17.61 -10.72
CA GLY A 173 -9.55 -17.27 -11.30
C GLY A 173 -10.40 -16.41 -10.35
N LEU A 174 -9.77 -15.52 -9.60
CA LEU A 174 -10.38 -14.60 -8.64
C LEU A 174 -10.38 -13.16 -9.17
N GLN A 175 -11.25 -12.33 -8.58
CA GLN A 175 -11.20 -10.88 -8.76
C GLN A 175 -10.15 -10.27 -7.83
N ASP A 176 -9.76 -9.03 -8.14
CA ASP A 176 -8.73 -8.27 -7.44
C ASP A 176 -9.12 -7.84 -6.01
N ASP A 177 -10.41 -7.91 -5.68
CA ASP A 177 -11.00 -7.61 -4.37
C ASP A 177 -11.34 -8.86 -3.54
N ALA A 178 -10.87 -10.04 -3.97
CA ALA A 178 -11.20 -11.30 -3.30
C ALA A 178 -10.76 -11.31 -1.82
N ASP A 179 -11.66 -11.78 -0.96
CA ASP A 179 -11.39 -11.94 0.47
C ASP A 179 -10.55 -13.20 0.76
N GLU A 180 -9.96 -13.27 1.95
CA GLU A 180 -9.11 -14.39 2.36
C GLU A 180 -9.87 -15.73 2.34
N ALA A 181 -11.17 -15.71 2.65
CA ALA A 181 -12.02 -16.89 2.67
C ALA A 181 -12.25 -17.45 1.24
N GLN A 182 -12.46 -16.59 0.25
CA GLN A 182 -12.59 -16.92 -1.16
C GLN A 182 -11.27 -17.47 -1.70
N ILE A 183 -10.14 -16.84 -1.38
CA ILE A 183 -8.80 -17.31 -1.77
C ILE A 183 -8.58 -18.74 -1.27
N LYS A 184 -8.81 -19.00 0.02
CA LYS A 184 -8.70 -20.35 0.63
C LYS A 184 -9.64 -21.36 -0.01
N LYS A 185 -10.89 -20.97 -0.26
CA LYS A 185 -11.91 -21.85 -0.86
C LYS A 185 -11.53 -22.27 -2.28
N VAL A 186 -11.09 -21.32 -3.10
CA VAL A 186 -10.70 -21.58 -4.50
C VAL A 186 -9.41 -22.39 -4.55
N TYR A 187 -8.42 -22.07 -3.73
CA TYR A 187 -7.19 -22.86 -3.61
C TYR A 187 -7.48 -24.32 -3.26
N ARG A 188 -8.34 -24.60 -2.27
CA ARG A 188 -8.74 -25.97 -1.92
C ARG A 188 -9.37 -26.71 -3.10
N LYS A 189 -10.24 -26.04 -3.86
CA LYS A 189 -10.91 -26.61 -5.04
C LYS A 189 -9.92 -26.95 -6.16
N LEU A 190 -9.02 -26.02 -6.48
CA LEU A 190 -8.02 -26.20 -7.55
C LEU A 190 -6.94 -27.21 -7.15
N SER A 191 -6.50 -27.20 -5.90
CA SER A 191 -5.52 -28.15 -5.37
C SER A 191 -6.02 -29.59 -5.46
N VAL A 192 -7.29 -29.85 -5.11
CA VAL A 192 -7.88 -31.20 -5.25
C VAL A 192 -8.04 -31.58 -6.72
N LYS A 193 -8.37 -30.62 -7.59
CA LYS A 193 -8.56 -30.86 -9.03
C LYS A 193 -7.25 -31.21 -9.73
N TYR A 194 -6.14 -30.55 -9.39
CA TYR A 194 -4.85 -30.74 -10.06
C TYR A 194 -3.82 -31.50 -9.22
N HIS A 195 -4.26 -32.20 -8.16
CA HIS A 195 -3.37 -32.94 -7.27
C HIS A 195 -2.59 -34.03 -8.05
N PRO A 196 -1.26 -34.14 -7.87
CA PRO A 196 -0.43 -35.09 -8.62
C PRO A 196 -0.88 -36.56 -8.45
N ASP A 197 -1.39 -36.92 -7.28
CA ASP A 197 -1.89 -38.29 -7.02
C ASP A 197 -3.16 -38.63 -7.81
N LYS A 198 -4.00 -37.64 -8.11
CA LYS A 198 -5.27 -37.85 -8.84
C LYS A 198 -5.11 -37.68 -10.34
N ASN A 199 -4.22 -36.79 -10.75
CA ASN A 199 -3.94 -36.48 -12.15
C ASN A 199 -2.41 -36.40 -12.34
N PRO A 200 -1.75 -37.51 -12.71
CA PRO A 200 -0.29 -37.58 -12.87
C PRO A 200 0.23 -36.90 -14.14
N ASP A 201 -0.55 -36.03 -14.78
CA ASP A 201 -0.17 -35.30 -15.99
C ASP A 201 0.82 -34.17 -15.68
N GLU A 202 1.79 -33.96 -16.58
CA GLU A 202 2.77 -32.87 -16.44
C GLU A 202 2.10 -31.49 -16.46
N GLU A 203 1.01 -31.34 -17.21
CA GLU A 203 0.22 -30.10 -17.23
C GLU A 203 -0.50 -29.85 -15.91
N SER A 204 -1.11 -30.88 -15.31
CA SER A 204 -1.76 -30.80 -14.00
C SER A 204 -0.75 -30.44 -12.91
N ARG A 205 0.45 -31.04 -12.95
CA ARG A 205 1.55 -30.70 -12.04
C ARG A 205 1.99 -29.24 -12.19
N ARG A 206 2.11 -28.73 -13.42
CA ARG A 206 2.46 -27.31 -13.66
C ARG A 206 1.40 -26.36 -13.08
N ILE A 207 0.12 -26.61 -13.38
CA ILE A 207 -0.99 -25.79 -12.88
C ILE A 207 -1.05 -25.85 -11.35
N PHE A 208 -0.84 -27.03 -10.76
CA PHE A 208 -0.81 -27.20 -9.31
C PHE A 208 0.29 -26.35 -8.66
N ASN A 209 1.50 -26.34 -9.23
CA ASN A 209 2.58 -25.50 -8.74
C ASN A 209 2.25 -24.00 -8.88
N GLU A 210 1.73 -23.56 -10.04
CA GLU A 210 1.30 -22.16 -10.24
C GLU A 210 0.24 -21.74 -9.19
N VAL A 211 -0.75 -22.59 -8.93
CA VAL A 211 -1.81 -22.35 -7.94
C VAL A 211 -1.26 -22.31 -6.51
N ARG A 212 -0.32 -23.20 -6.18
CA ARG A 212 0.34 -23.23 -4.87
C ARG A 212 1.13 -21.95 -4.63
N ASP A 213 1.94 -21.54 -5.59
CA ASP A 213 2.81 -20.38 -5.46
C ASP A 213 1.98 -19.08 -5.38
N ALA A 214 0.90 -18.99 -6.16
CA ALA A 214 -0.06 -17.89 -6.05
C ALA A 214 -0.75 -17.85 -4.68
N TYR A 215 -1.15 -19.01 -4.13
CA TYR A 215 -1.76 -19.07 -2.81
C TYR A 215 -0.79 -18.70 -1.69
N GLU A 216 0.49 -19.09 -1.77
CA GLU A 216 1.49 -18.73 -0.76
C GLU A 216 1.60 -17.21 -0.59
N ILE A 217 1.61 -16.47 -1.71
CA ILE A 217 1.70 -15.02 -1.72
C ILE A 217 0.38 -14.36 -1.28
N LEU A 218 -0.75 -14.84 -1.80
CA LEU A 218 -2.06 -14.22 -1.53
C LEU A 218 -2.66 -14.58 -0.16
N ASN A 219 -2.19 -15.65 0.48
CA ASN A 219 -2.64 -16.05 1.82
C ASN A 219 -1.90 -15.31 2.94
N ASP A 220 -0.66 -14.87 2.71
CA ASP A 220 0.06 -14.05 3.69
C ASP A 220 -0.37 -12.58 3.55
N PRO A 221 -0.85 -11.93 4.64
CA PRO A 221 -1.38 -10.56 4.56
C PRO A 221 -0.33 -9.54 4.12
N ASP A 222 0.94 -9.71 4.51
CA ASP A 222 2.01 -8.76 4.18
C ASP A 222 2.43 -8.96 2.73
N LYS A 223 2.64 -10.20 2.29
CA LYS A 223 2.97 -10.51 0.89
C LYS A 223 1.83 -10.11 -0.05
N LYS A 224 0.57 -10.30 0.34
CA LYS A 224 -0.60 -9.86 -0.43
C LYS A 224 -0.60 -8.34 -0.60
N ILE A 225 -0.40 -7.57 0.48
CA ILE A 225 -0.37 -6.10 0.38
C ILE A 225 0.80 -5.64 -0.48
N LEU A 226 1.98 -6.25 -0.35
CA LEU A 226 3.14 -5.93 -1.19
C LEU A 226 2.89 -6.25 -2.65
N TYR A 227 2.26 -7.39 -2.94
CA TYR A 227 1.86 -7.77 -4.29
C TYR A 227 0.84 -6.78 -4.87
N ASP A 228 -0.17 -6.38 -4.10
CA ASP A 228 -1.22 -5.45 -4.53
C ASP A 228 -0.67 -4.03 -4.76
N THR A 229 0.31 -3.59 -3.97
CA THR A 229 0.89 -2.24 -4.01
C THR A 229 2.12 -2.09 -4.92
N GLY A 230 2.87 -3.16 -5.17
CA GLY A 230 4.16 -3.12 -5.87
C GLY A 230 4.48 -4.34 -6.74
N GLY A 231 3.55 -5.29 -6.86
CA GLY A 231 3.70 -6.49 -7.68
C GLY A 231 4.73 -7.48 -7.14
N MET A 232 5.14 -8.43 -7.99
CA MET A 232 6.13 -9.46 -7.62
C MET A 232 7.51 -8.87 -7.24
N GLU A 233 7.85 -7.69 -7.75
CA GLU A 233 9.10 -6.99 -7.39
C GLU A 233 9.14 -6.67 -5.89
N ALA A 234 8.00 -6.21 -5.32
CA ALA A 234 7.89 -5.89 -3.90
C ALA A 234 7.93 -7.14 -3.01
N VAL A 235 7.24 -8.22 -3.41
CA VAL A 235 7.26 -9.51 -2.68
C VAL A 235 8.68 -10.08 -2.63
N LYS A 236 9.41 -10.09 -3.76
CA LYS A 236 10.82 -10.49 -3.80
C LYS A 236 11.71 -9.63 -2.91
N GLY A 237 11.36 -8.36 -2.72
CA GLY A 237 12.04 -7.47 -1.79
C GLY A 237 11.85 -7.88 -0.33
N MET A 238 10.69 -8.44 0.04
CA MET A 238 10.42 -8.93 1.39
C MET A 238 11.26 -10.16 1.70
N ASP A 239 11.36 -11.11 0.77
CA ASP A 239 12.21 -12.30 0.94
C ASP A 239 13.70 -11.93 1.07
N LYS A 240 14.11 -10.78 0.49
CA LYS A 240 15.46 -10.22 0.62
C LYS A 240 15.66 -9.33 1.85
N GLY A 241 14.61 -9.09 2.65
CA GLY A 241 14.66 -8.20 3.82
C GLY A 241 14.85 -6.71 3.49
N THR A 242 14.56 -6.29 2.25
CA THR A 242 14.74 -4.89 1.82
C THR A 242 13.47 -4.05 1.98
N VAL A 243 12.33 -4.68 2.31
CA VAL A 243 11.04 -3.99 2.47
C VAL A 243 10.99 -3.30 3.81
N GLN A 244 10.60 -2.02 3.79
CA GLN A 244 10.40 -1.20 4.97
C GLN A 244 8.91 -1.14 5.33
N ARG A 245 8.63 -1.04 6.63
CA ARG A 245 7.29 -0.75 7.16
C ARG A 245 7.04 0.76 7.10
N GLY A 246 5.82 1.14 6.73
CA GLY A 246 5.34 2.51 6.69
C GLY A 246 5.02 3.06 8.08
N ASP A 247 4.75 4.36 8.10
CA ASP A 247 4.49 5.11 9.34
C ASP A 247 3.13 4.72 9.94
N ASP A 248 3.05 4.71 11.27
CA ASP A 248 1.80 4.48 12.00
C ASP A 248 0.99 5.79 12.07
N ILE A 249 -0.35 5.68 12.12
CA ILE A 249 -1.26 6.81 12.27
C ILE A 249 -1.87 6.76 13.67
N GLU A 250 -1.72 7.85 14.43
CA GLU A 250 -2.44 8.04 15.70
C GLU A 250 -3.68 8.92 15.47
N SER A 251 -4.85 8.46 15.92
CA SER A 251 -6.09 9.22 15.87
C SER A 251 -6.81 9.18 17.22
N LEU A 252 -7.59 10.21 17.52
CA LEU A 252 -8.35 10.30 18.76
C LEU A 252 -9.77 9.75 18.54
N LEU A 253 -10.18 8.78 19.37
CA LEU A 253 -11.54 8.29 19.40
C LEU A 253 -12.28 8.90 20.59
N HIS A 254 -13.22 9.79 20.29
CA HIS A 254 -14.08 10.40 21.29
C HIS A 254 -15.17 9.41 21.73
N VAL A 255 -15.25 9.16 23.03
CA VAL A 255 -16.21 8.22 23.64
C VAL A 255 -16.90 8.85 24.83
N THR A 256 -18.17 8.51 25.05
CA THR A 256 -18.93 9.00 26.21
C THR A 256 -18.65 8.15 27.44
N LEU A 257 -19.02 8.65 28.64
CA LEU A 257 -18.91 7.85 29.86
C LEU A 257 -19.89 6.68 29.84
N GLU A 258 -21.04 6.86 29.20
CA GLU A 258 -22.07 5.85 28.99
C GLU A 258 -21.55 4.69 28.13
N ASP A 259 -20.79 4.99 27.07
CA ASP A 259 -20.15 3.98 26.22
C ASP A 259 -19.13 3.14 27.00
N LEU A 260 -18.32 3.82 27.84
CA LEU A 260 -17.32 3.17 28.69
C LEU A 260 -17.94 2.36 29.83
N TYR A 261 -19.17 2.68 30.25
CA TYR A 261 -19.88 1.97 31.32
C TYR A 261 -20.66 0.76 30.78
N ASN A 262 -21.42 0.95 29.69
CA ASN A 262 -22.33 -0.06 29.17
C ASN A 262 -21.70 -0.99 28.12
N SER A 263 -20.48 -0.68 27.65
CA SER A 263 -19.90 -1.13 26.38
C SER A 263 -20.69 -0.65 25.18
N ALA A 264 -19.98 -0.17 24.16
CA ALA A 264 -20.58 0.31 22.92
C ALA A 264 -19.75 -0.13 21.72
N ALA A 265 -20.44 -0.40 20.60
CA ALA A 265 -19.81 -0.51 19.29
C ALA A 265 -19.81 0.89 18.67
N THR A 266 -18.63 1.49 18.57
CA THR A 266 -18.44 2.84 18.02
C THR A 266 -17.64 2.74 16.72
N THR A 267 -17.90 3.62 15.76
CA THR A 267 -17.15 3.64 14.50
C THR A 267 -16.19 4.82 14.46
N ALA A 268 -14.98 4.58 13.98
CA ALA A 268 -13.97 5.60 13.76
C ALA A 268 -13.74 5.78 12.26
N ALA A 269 -13.92 7.00 11.75
CA ALA A 269 -13.64 7.35 10.36
C ALA A 269 -12.32 8.10 10.24
N TYR A 270 -11.49 7.72 9.29
CA TYR A 270 -10.24 8.42 8.95
C TYR A 270 -9.97 8.30 7.45
N SER A 271 -9.25 9.28 6.91
CA SER A 271 -8.83 9.26 5.51
C SER A 271 -7.43 8.67 5.40
N ARG A 272 -7.23 7.73 4.47
CA ARG A 272 -5.92 7.14 4.19
C ARG A 272 -5.64 7.08 2.69
N ARG A 273 -4.36 7.06 2.34
CA ARG A 273 -3.94 6.80 0.97
C ARG A 273 -3.95 5.30 0.67
N ILE A 274 -4.53 4.92 -0.46
CA ILE A 274 -4.43 3.56 -0.99
C ILE A 274 -3.78 3.55 -2.38
N VAL A 275 -3.02 2.49 -2.68
CA VAL A 275 -2.42 2.28 -4.00
C VAL A 275 -3.45 1.66 -4.92
N CYS A 276 -3.68 2.26 -6.08
CA CYS A 276 -4.63 1.77 -7.07
C CYS A 276 -4.01 0.64 -7.90
N ARG A 277 -4.35 -0.61 -7.55
CA ARG A 277 -3.91 -1.82 -8.25
C ARG A 277 -4.24 -1.77 -9.75
N GLY A 278 -3.30 -2.18 -10.60
CA GLY A 278 -3.48 -2.30 -12.05
C GLY A 278 -3.54 -0.98 -12.83
N CYS A 279 -3.60 0.18 -12.16
CA CYS A 279 -3.70 1.49 -12.81
C CYS A 279 -2.40 1.95 -13.50
N ARG A 280 -1.27 1.32 -13.18
CA ARG A 280 -0.02 1.48 -13.92
C ARG A 280 -0.11 0.89 -15.34
N VAL A 281 -0.80 -0.25 -15.51
CA VAL A 281 -0.90 -0.96 -16.79
C VAL A 281 -2.12 -0.49 -17.59
N LYS A 282 -3.26 -0.28 -16.92
CA LYS A 282 -4.54 0.13 -17.54
C LYS A 282 -5.08 1.41 -16.90
N PRO A 283 -4.48 2.58 -17.19
CA PRO A 283 -4.85 3.84 -16.56
C PRO A 283 -6.26 4.31 -16.91
N ASP A 284 -6.80 3.90 -18.07
CA ASP A 284 -8.12 4.31 -18.56
C ASP A 284 -9.27 3.45 -18.02
N SER A 285 -8.97 2.47 -17.16
CA SER A 285 -10.01 1.60 -16.60
C SER A 285 -10.92 2.38 -15.65
N PRO A 286 -12.21 1.99 -15.53
CA PRO A 286 -13.18 2.69 -14.68
C PRO A 286 -12.73 2.81 -13.22
N LYS A 287 -12.00 1.81 -12.72
CA LYS A 287 -11.45 1.73 -11.36
C LYS A 287 -10.34 2.74 -11.08
N CYS A 288 -9.68 3.24 -12.13
CA CYS A 288 -8.58 4.19 -12.01
C CYS A 288 -9.04 5.66 -12.05
N ARG A 289 -10.35 5.91 -12.14
CA ARG A 289 -10.89 7.27 -12.04
C ARG A 289 -10.60 7.84 -10.65
N GLY A 290 -9.97 9.01 -10.60
CA GLY A 290 -9.55 9.65 -9.35
C GLY A 290 -8.18 9.19 -8.82
N CYS A 291 -7.53 8.22 -9.46
CA CYS A 291 -6.17 7.83 -9.11
C CYS A 291 -5.15 8.80 -9.72
N SER A 292 -4.40 9.48 -8.86
CA SER A 292 -3.29 10.37 -9.22
C SER A 292 -1.96 9.65 -9.06
N ARG A 293 -0.84 10.26 -9.47
CA ARG A 293 0.48 9.66 -9.27
C ARG A 293 0.79 9.58 -7.77
N CYS A 294 1.27 8.44 -7.29
CA CYS A 294 1.75 8.35 -5.91
C CYS A 294 2.95 9.30 -5.69
N PRO A 295 3.16 9.80 -4.46
CA PRO A 295 4.34 10.62 -4.15
C PRO A 295 5.66 9.93 -4.49
N ASN A 296 6.70 10.74 -4.70
CA ASN A 296 8.05 10.24 -4.97
C ASN A 296 8.57 9.45 -3.77
N GLU A 297 9.37 8.43 -4.05
CA GLU A 297 10.06 7.62 -3.05
C GLU A 297 11.50 8.14 -2.92
N VAL A 298 11.98 8.39 -1.70
CA VAL A 298 13.37 8.77 -1.47
C VAL A 298 14.21 7.50 -1.38
N ARG A 299 15.08 7.27 -2.37
CA ARG A 299 15.99 6.12 -2.37
C ARG A 299 17.42 6.55 -2.12
N THR A 300 18.15 5.76 -1.33
CA THR A 300 19.59 5.94 -1.16
C THR A 300 20.30 5.24 -2.29
N VAL A 301 20.92 6.02 -3.19
CA VAL A 301 21.68 5.51 -4.34
C VAL A 301 23.17 5.61 -4.01
N HIS A 302 23.91 4.52 -4.22
CA HIS A 302 25.37 4.53 -4.11
C HIS A 302 25.95 5.03 -5.44
N ARG A 303 26.51 6.24 -5.44
CA ARG A 303 27.18 6.81 -6.62
C ARG A 303 28.68 6.76 -6.42
N GLN A 304 29.38 6.16 -7.39
CA GLN A 304 30.83 6.15 -7.39
C GLN A 304 31.35 7.54 -7.78
N VAL A 305 32.05 8.20 -6.86
CA VAL A 305 32.62 9.54 -7.07
C VAL A 305 34.12 9.52 -7.39
N GLY A 306 34.74 8.33 -7.37
CA GLY A 306 36.14 8.12 -7.73
C GLY A 306 36.53 6.64 -7.68
N ALA A 307 37.79 6.31 -7.94
CA ALA A 307 38.28 4.94 -7.83
C ALA A 307 38.12 4.42 -6.39
N GLY A 308 37.23 3.44 -6.19
CA GLY A 308 36.95 2.84 -4.88
C GLY A 308 36.12 3.68 -3.90
N MET A 309 35.67 4.89 -4.27
CA MET A 309 34.89 5.77 -3.39
C MET A 309 33.41 5.83 -3.81
N TYR A 310 32.52 5.38 -2.93
CA TYR A 310 31.06 5.43 -3.11
C TYR A 310 30.46 6.42 -2.11
N ILE A 311 29.64 7.35 -2.59
CA ILE A 311 28.82 8.22 -1.75
C ILE A 311 27.38 7.71 -1.75
N GLN A 312 26.78 7.67 -0.57
CA GLN A 312 25.35 7.45 -0.41
C GLN A 312 24.64 8.81 -0.63
N GLN A 313 23.93 8.95 -1.74
CA GLN A 313 23.13 10.14 -2.05
C GLN A 313 21.65 9.77 -2.02
N GLN A 314 20.83 10.57 -1.34
CA GLN A 314 19.38 10.43 -1.42
C GLN A 314 18.88 11.05 -2.74
N GLU A 315 18.14 10.27 -3.52
CA GLU A 315 17.54 10.70 -4.78
C GLU A 315 16.03 10.42 -4.74
N GLU A 316 15.23 11.40 -5.15
CA GLU A 316 13.79 11.22 -5.30
C GLU A 316 13.48 10.45 -6.58
N VAL A 317 13.08 9.19 -6.40
CA VAL A 317 12.64 8.33 -7.50
C VAL A 317 11.13 8.49 -7.66
N ALA A 318 10.75 9.00 -8.83
CA ALA A 318 9.36 9.27 -9.09
C ALA A 318 8.55 7.96 -9.21
N SER A 319 7.46 7.85 -8.45
CA SER A 319 6.71 6.58 -8.36
C SER A 319 6.09 6.20 -9.71
N LYS A 320 6.08 4.89 -10.00
CA LYS A 320 5.43 4.32 -11.19
C LYS A 320 3.94 4.04 -10.95
N GLU A 321 3.55 3.94 -9.68
CA GLU A 321 2.20 3.56 -9.27
C GLU A 321 1.28 4.78 -9.10
N LYS A 322 -0.02 4.51 -9.08
CA LYS A 322 -1.06 5.53 -8.85
C LYS A 322 -1.75 5.30 -7.51
N CYS A 323 -2.15 6.39 -6.86
CA CYS A 323 -2.75 6.39 -5.53
C CYS A 323 -4.02 7.25 -5.51
N LYS A 324 -4.93 6.95 -4.57
CA LYS A 324 -6.09 7.77 -4.23
C LYS A 324 -6.23 7.90 -2.72
N SER A 325 -6.85 8.97 -2.25
CA SER A 325 -7.28 9.08 -0.85
C SER A 325 -8.66 8.45 -0.70
N GLU A 326 -8.84 7.65 0.34
CA GLU A 326 -10.06 6.91 0.62
C GLU A 326 -10.43 7.04 2.11
N ASP A 327 -11.68 7.38 2.37
CA ASP A 327 -12.22 7.45 3.71
C ASP A 327 -12.60 6.04 4.17
N THR A 328 -11.93 5.58 5.22
CA THR A 328 -12.08 4.24 5.79
C THR A 328 -12.76 4.34 7.15
N VAL A 329 -13.75 3.48 7.38
CA VAL A 329 -14.43 3.34 8.67
C VAL A 329 -13.95 2.06 9.34
N ILE A 330 -13.58 2.16 10.61
CA ILE A 330 -13.22 1.02 11.47
C ILE A 330 -14.31 0.86 12.51
N ASP A 331 -14.80 -0.36 12.65
CA ASP A 331 -15.67 -0.74 13.75
C ASP A 331 -14.82 -1.02 14.99
N VAL A 332 -15.08 -0.27 16.06
CA VAL A 332 -14.34 -0.30 17.31
C VAL A 332 -15.26 -0.78 18.42
N GLN A 333 -14.87 -1.87 19.08
CA GLN A 333 -15.58 -2.33 20.26
C GLN A 333 -14.96 -1.69 21.50
N VAL A 334 -15.71 -0.84 22.17
CA VAL A 334 -15.31 -0.22 23.44
C VAL A 334 -15.73 -1.15 24.58
N GLU A 335 -14.75 -1.73 25.26
CA GLU A 335 -14.98 -2.61 26.40
C GLU A 335 -15.38 -1.81 27.65
N LYS A 336 -16.12 -2.47 28.55
CA LYS A 336 -16.51 -1.87 29.82
C LYS A 336 -15.27 -1.55 30.66
N GLY A 337 -15.22 -0.35 31.23
CA GLY A 337 -14.16 0.06 32.13
C GLY A 337 -12.87 0.52 31.46
N MET A 338 -12.79 0.54 30.12
CA MET A 338 -11.64 1.08 29.39
C MET A 338 -11.26 2.47 29.87
N ARG A 339 -9.96 2.77 29.91
CA ARG A 339 -9.45 4.03 30.50
C ARG A 339 -9.14 5.07 29.44
N GLU A 340 -9.16 6.33 29.84
CA GLU A 340 -8.71 7.43 28.98
C GLU A 340 -7.22 7.27 28.64
N GLY A 341 -6.86 7.55 27.38
CA GLY A 341 -5.50 7.39 26.87
C GLY A 341 -5.14 5.97 26.43
N GLU A 342 -6.03 5.00 26.61
CA GLU A 342 -5.80 3.64 26.13
C GLU A 342 -5.81 3.58 24.60
N LYS A 343 -4.88 2.80 24.02
CA LYS A 343 -4.68 2.71 22.56
C LYS A 343 -5.23 1.39 22.02
N LEU A 344 -6.13 1.49 21.04
CA LEU A 344 -6.62 0.39 20.24
C LEU A 344 -5.87 0.37 18.91
N THR A 345 -5.11 -0.70 18.64
CA THR A 345 -4.22 -0.79 17.48
C THR A 345 -4.81 -1.69 16.40
N PHE A 346 -4.93 -1.16 15.19
CA PHE A 346 -5.42 -1.86 14.01
C PHE A 346 -4.27 -2.09 13.03
N PRO A 347 -3.81 -3.34 12.86
CA PRO A 347 -2.59 -3.61 12.12
C PRO A 347 -2.75 -3.36 10.62
N ARG A 348 -1.74 -2.77 9.98
CA ARG A 348 -1.65 -2.55 8.51
C ARG A 348 -2.79 -1.71 7.92
N MET A 349 -3.42 -0.89 8.75
CA MET A 349 -4.52 -0.03 8.32
C MET A 349 -4.09 1.39 7.95
N SER A 350 -2.81 1.73 8.11
CA SER A 350 -2.25 3.05 7.79
C SER A 350 -2.19 3.35 6.27
N GLU A 351 -1.59 4.48 5.90
CA GLU A 351 -1.36 4.85 4.51
C GLU A 351 -0.52 3.80 3.76
N GLN A 352 -0.96 3.45 2.56
CA GLN A 352 -0.22 2.57 1.68
C GLN A 352 0.81 3.37 0.87
N ARG A 353 2.01 2.81 0.74
CA ARG A 353 3.05 3.27 -0.17
C ARG A 353 3.51 2.10 -1.04
N PRO A 354 3.79 2.33 -2.35
CA PRO A 354 4.28 1.27 -3.23
C PRO A 354 5.54 0.59 -2.67
N GLY A 355 5.51 -0.74 -2.53
CA GLY A 355 6.67 -1.52 -2.08
C GLY A 355 6.97 -1.46 -0.58
N MET A 356 6.06 -0.91 0.24
CA MET A 356 6.16 -0.89 1.70
C MET A 356 4.97 -1.59 2.35
N ILE A 357 5.20 -2.19 3.51
CA ILE A 357 4.11 -2.72 4.35
C ILE A 357 3.48 -1.55 5.10
N PRO A 358 2.16 -1.29 5.03
CA PRO A 358 1.53 -0.20 5.76
C PRO A 358 1.74 -0.34 7.27
N GLY A 359 1.89 0.80 7.95
CA GLY A 359 1.87 0.85 9.41
C GLY A 359 0.49 0.57 10.00
N ASP A 360 0.39 0.72 11.30
CA ASP A 360 -0.82 0.47 12.08
C ASP A 360 -1.59 1.77 12.34
N VAL A 361 -2.89 1.65 12.60
CA VAL A 361 -3.71 2.76 13.08
C VAL A 361 -3.94 2.58 14.56
N ALA A 362 -3.46 3.51 15.37
CA ALA A 362 -3.66 3.53 16.81
C ALA A 362 -4.73 4.56 17.17
N LEU A 363 -5.89 4.08 17.62
CA LEU A 363 -6.97 4.91 18.13
C LEU A 363 -6.78 5.09 19.64
N THR A 364 -6.51 6.32 20.07
CA THR A 364 -6.38 6.66 21.48
C THR A 364 -7.72 7.13 22.02
N LEU A 365 -8.22 6.47 23.06
CA LEU A 365 -9.50 6.82 23.68
C LEU A 365 -9.43 8.16 24.39
N ARG A 366 -10.40 9.02 24.10
CA ARG A 366 -10.59 10.31 24.76
C ARG A 366 -12.02 10.45 25.26
N THR A 367 -12.16 10.55 26.58
CA THR A 367 -13.47 10.66 27.21
C THR A 367 -14.06 12.04 26.97
N GLU A 368 -15.31 12.09 26.50
CA GLU A 368 -16.05 13.34 26.40
C GLU A 368 -16.47 13.85 27.79
N LYS A 369 -16.58 15.18 27.90
CA LYS A 369 -17.01 15.80 29.14
C LYS A 369 -18.50 15.52 29.37
N HIS A 370 -18.82 14.64 30.31
CA HIS A 370 -20.20 14.38 30.70
C HIS A 370 -20.77 15.53 31.56
N ARG A 371 -22.10 15.71 31.51
CA ARG A 371 -22.80 16.86 32.13
C ARG A 371 -22.85 16.79 33.66
N ARG A 372 -22.89 15.59 34.24
CA ARG A 372 -23.11 15.38 35.68
C ARG A 372 -21.97 14.63 36.37
N PHE A 373 -21.40 13.66 35.68
CA PHE A 373 -20.36 12.76 36.19
C PHE A 373 -18.99 13.22 35.72
N LYS A 374 -18.01 13.22 36.63
CA LYS A 374 -16.59 13.36 36.35
C LYS A 374 -15.92 12.07 36.78
N ARG A 375 -15.31 11.35 35.83
CA ARG A 375 -14.57 10.12 36.14
C ARG A 375 -13.21 10.47 36.73
N ARG A 376 -12.81 9.75 37.78
CA ARG A 376 -11.46 9.80 38.35
C ARG A 376 -10.99 8.39 38.64
N GLY A 377 -10.14 7.86 37.77
CA GLY A 377 -9.78 6.43 37.83
C GLY A 377 -11.02 5.57 37.59
N ASP A 378 -11.37 4.77 38.58
CA ASP A 378 -12.54 3.88 38.53
C ASP A 378 -13.74 4.45 39.31
N ASP A 379 -13.58 5.63 39.94
CA ASP A 379 -14.64 6.30 40.68
C ASP A 379 -15.35 7.35 39.81
N LEU A 380 -16.65 7.52 40.04
CA LEU A 380 -17.46 8.60 39.46
C LEU A 380 -17.71 9.67 40.52
N HIS A 381 -17.53 10.93 40.15
CA HIS A 381 -17.77 12.07 41.03
C HIS A 381 -18.91 12.92 40.46
N ILE A 382 -19.80 13.39 41.33
CA ILE A 382 -20.84 14.36 40.97
C ILE A 382 -20.82 15.52 41.95
N GLU A 383 -21.24 16.70 41.50
CA GLU A 383 -21.39 17.87 42.34
C GLU A 383 -22.88 18.17 42.49
N THR A 384 -23.39 18.02 43.72
CA THR A 384 -24.80 18.20 44.03
C THR A 384 -24.97 19.49 44.82
N LYS A 385 -25.94 20.32 44.41
CA LYS A 385 -26.28 21.57 45.10
C LYS A 385 -27.51 21.33 45.96
N ILE A 386 -27.35 21.51 47.27
CA ILE A 386 -28.44 21.44 48.26
C ILE A 386 -28.67 22.83 48.87
N THR A 387 -29.89 23.10 49.31
CA THR A 387 -30.21 24.33 50.02
C THR A 387 -29.73 24.27 51.47
N LEU A 388 -29.56 25.43 52.12
CA LEU A 388 -29.17 25.48 53.53
C LEU A 388 -30.17 24.77 54.44
N ARG A 389 -31.47 24.84 54.11
CA ARG A 389 -32.54 24.16 54.85
C ARG A 389 -32.37 22.64 54.78
N GLU A 390 -32.15 22.12 53.59
CA GLU A 390 -31.87 20.69 53.32
C GLU A 390 -30.60 20.22 54.02
N ALA A 391 -29.54 21.04 54.03
CA ALA A 391 -28.30 20.72 54.72
C ALA A 391 -28.48 20.60 56.25
N LEU A 392 -29.41 21.33 56.87
CA LEU A 392 -29.64 21.31 58.32
C LEU A 392 -30.67 20.27 58.78
N LEU A 393 -31.73 20.05 57.99
CA LEU A 393 -32.88 19.20 58.37
C LEU A 393 -32.82 17.79 57.78
N GLY A 394 -31.83 17.52 56.93
CA GLY A 394 -31.76 16.31 56.14
C GLY A 394 -32.43 16.47 54.77
N TRP A 395 -31.98 15.64 53.83
CA TRP A 395 -32.37 15.71 52.43
C TRP A 395 -32.29 14.34 51.77
N THR A 396 -33.04 14.20 50.68
CA THR A 396 -33.06 13.01 49.83
C THR A 396 -33.01 13.47 48.39
N GLN A 397 -32.15 12.85 47.59
CA GLN A 397 -32.08 13.12 46.16
C GLN A 397 -31.96 11.83 45.36
N THR A 398 -32.51 11.86 44.16
CA THR A 398 -32.48 10.74 43.22
C THR A 398 -31.72 11.14 41.96
N ILE A 399 -30.85 10.25 41.48
CA ILE A 399 -30.02 10.48 40.31
C ILE A 399 -30.09 9.28 39.38
N LYS A 400 -30.26 9.56 38.09
CA LYS A 400 -30.10 8.54 37.03
C LYS A 400 -28.63 8.29 36.74
N HIS A 401 -28.18 7.06 36.94
CA HIS A 401 -26.84 6.57 36.64
C HIS A 401 -26.61 6.45 35.11
N LEU A 402 -25.40 6.07 34.70
CA LEU A 402 -24.96 5.92 33.29
C LEU A 402 -25.66 4.78 32.52
N ASP A 403 -26.24 3.80 33.20
CA ASP A 403 -27.08 2.73 32.62
C ASP A 403 -28.58 3.04 32.67
N GLY A 404 -28.95 4.20 33.23
CA GLY A 404 -30.33 4.66 33.36
C GLY A 404 -31.05 4.20 34.63
N HIS A 405 -30.43 3.38 35.50
CA HIS A 405 -31.04 3.05 36.79
C HIS A 405 -31.01 4.25 37.74
N THR A 406 -31.93 4.30 38.70
CA THR A 406 -32.04 5.42 39.65
C THR A 406 -31.38 5.04 40.97
N VAL A 407 -30.40 5.85 41.39
CA VAL A 407 -29.75 5.77 42.69
C VAL A 407 -30.35 6.84 43.59
N GLU A 408 -30.86 6.43 44.75
CA GLU A 408 -31.34 7.34 45.79
C GLU A 408 -30.31 7.42 46.91
N PHE A 409 -30.03 8.64 47.36
CA PHE A 409 -29.16 8.88 48.52
C PHE A 409 -29.74 9.99 49.37
N SER A 410 -29.62 9.80 50.68
CA SER A 410 -30.15 10.71 51.69
C SER A 410 -29.18 10.88 52.84
N THR A 411 -29.38 11.95 53.61
CA THR A 411 -28.67 12.18 54.86
C THR A 411 -29.66 12.76 55.86
N GLU A 412 -29.74 12.17 57.05
CA GLU A 412 -30.63 12.63 58.13
C GLU A 412 -29.93 13.62 59.08
N SER A 413 -28.60 13.67 59.05
CA SER A 413 -27.78 14.55 59.88
C SER A 413 -27.42 15.87 59.19
N VAL A 414 -26.92 16.82 59.97
CA VAL A 414 -26.37 18.09 59.44
C VAL A 414 -25.26 17.81 58.44
N THR A 415 -25.43 18.26 57.20
CA THR A 415 -24.46 18.11 56.12
C THR A 415 -23.51 19.30 56.11
N SER A 416 -22.21 19.03 56.24
CA SER A 416 -21.19 20.09 56.17
C SER A 416 -20.92 20.51 54.71
N PRO A 417 -20.54 21.78 54.44
CA PRO A 417 -20.06 22.17 53.12
C PRO A 417 -18.92 21.26 52.66
N PHE A 418 -18.89 20.90 51.37
CA PHE A 418 -17.89 19.98 50.78
C PHE A 418 -17.90 18.55 51.34
N GLN A 419 -18.90 18.16 52.13
CA GLN A 419 -19.00 16.81 52.62
C GLN A 419 -19.14 15.82 51.46
N VAL A 420 -18.31 14.78 51.53
CA VAL A 420 -18.25 13.70 50.56
C VAL A 420 -19.14 12.56 51.06
N ILE A 421 -20.21 12.26 50.32
CA ILE A 421 -21.01 11.05 50.55
C ILE A 421 -20.54 9.98 49.57
N LYS A 422 -20.30 8.80 50.10
CA LYS A 422 -19.81 7.63 49.36
C LYS A 422 -20.92 6.62 49.13
N LEU A 423 -21.11 6.27 47.86
CA LEU A 423 -22.03 5.23 47.43
C LEU A 423 -21.18 4.07 46.91
N GLU A 424 -21.11 3.00 47.72
CA GLU A 424 -20.47 1.75 47.33
C GLU A 424 -21.32 1.09 46.24
N GLY A 425 -20.71 0.67 45.13
CA GLY A 425 -21.45 0.00 44.06
C GLY A 425 -21.65 0.79 42.78
N GLU A 426 -21.47 2.10 42.84
CA GLU A 426 -21.89 3.05 41.80
C GLU A 426 -20.71 3.72 41.06
N GLY A 427 -19.57 3.03 41.02
CA GLY A 427 -18.37 3.44 40.27
C GLY A 427 -18.36 2.92 38.83
N MET A 428 -17.25 3.13 38.10
CA MET A 428 -17.03 2.51 36.80
C MET A 428 -16.81 0.99 36.94
N PRO A 429 -17.25 0.18 35.95
CA PRO A 429 -16.93 -1.24 35.92
C PRO A 429 -15.41 -1.46 35.78
N LEU A 430 -14.92 -2.55 36.38
CA LEU A 430 -13.54 -3.00 36.20
C LEU A 430 -13.45 -3.86 34.94
N ARG A 431 -12.33 -3.75 34.23
CA ARG A 431 -12.11 -4.44 32.95
C ARG A 431 -12.06 -5.98 33.09
N ASP A 432 -11.56 -6.46 34.21
CA ASP A 432 -11.28 -7.89 34.45
C ASP A 432 -12.28 -8.56 35.41
N ASP A 433 -13.45 -7.95 35.69
CA ASP A 433 -14.48 -8.57 36.53
C ASP A 433 -15.56 -9.21 35.62
N PRO A 434 -15.64 -10.56 35.54
CA PRO A 434 -16.63 -11.25 34.70
C PRO A 434 -18.06 -11.22 35.28
N SER A 435 -18.31 -10.41 36.30
CA SER A 435 -19.56 -10.40 37.09
C SER A 435 -20.74 -9.72 36.42
#